data_AF-A0A954Q730-F1
#
_entry.id   AF-A0A954Q730-F1
#
_cell.length_a   1.000
_cell.length_b   1.000
_cell.length_c   1.000
_cell.angle_alpha   90.00
_cell.angle_beta   90.00
_cell.angle_gamma   90.00
#
_symmetry.space_group_name_H-M   'P 1'
#
loop_
_entity.id
_entity.type
_entity.pdbx_description
1 polymer ?
#
loop_
_entity_poly.entity_id
_entity_poly.type
_entity_poly.pdbx_seq_one_letter_code
_entity_poly.pdbx_strand_id
1 'polypeptide(L)' 'MRMITGAILLLCAEQAFAHAYLIGFPYQDFASQVLVPGSLTVGLLGLAFLIWGLVMDQRK' A
#
# COMPACT_ATOMS: atom_id res chain seq x y z
N MET A 1 -16.28 3.92 -6.94
CA MET A 1 -15.73 3.31 -5.69
C MET A 1 -14.32 2.74 -5.86
N ARG A 2 -13.97 2.13 -6.99
CA ARG A 2 -12.63 1.52 -7.24
C ARG A 2 -11.45 2.49 -7.02
N MET A 3 -11.56 3.74 -7.49
CA MET A 3 -10.54 4.77 -7.23
C MET A 3 -10.34 5.04 -5.72
N ILE A 4 -11.43 5.16 -4.96
CA ILE A 4 -11.37 5.39 -3.51
C ILE A 4 -10.69 4.19 -2.82
N THR A 5 -11.07 2.97 -3.20
CA THR A 5 -10.40 1.75 -2.70
C THR A 5 -8.91 1.76 -3.02
N GLY A 6 -8.52 2.09 -4.25
CA GLY A 6 -7.12 2.19 -4.64
C GLY A 6 -6.34 3.22 -3.82
N ALA A 7 -6.93 4.40 -3.60
CA ALA A 7 -6.33 5.45 -2.76
C ALA A 7 -6.15 5.02 -1.31
N ILE A 8 -7.14 4.35 -0.71
CA ILE A 8 -7.04 3.82 0.66
C ILE A 8 -5.93 2.77 0.75
N LEU A 9 -5.84 1.86 -0.21
CA LEU A 9 -4.79 0.84 -0.23
C LEU A 9 -3.39 1.47 -0.33
N LEU A 10 -3.22 2.51 -1.14
CA LEU A 10 -1.96 3.24 -1.22
C LEU A 10 -1.59 3.89 0.12
N LEU A 11 -2.55 4.52 0.82
CA LEU A 11 -2.31 5.08 2.14
C LEU A 11 -1.92 4.00 3.16
N CYS A 12 -2.55 2.84 3.13
CA CYS A 12 -2.18 1.70 3.97
C CYS A 12 -0.78 1.17 3.65
N ALA A 13 -0.41 1.11 2.37
CA ALA A 13 0.93 0.72 1.94
C ALA A 13 1.99 1.68 2.50
N GLU A 14 1.81 2.98 2.34
CA GLU A 14 2.70 4.00 2.91
C GLU A 14 2.79 3.90 4.44
N GLN A 15 1.65 3.68 5.11
CA GLN A 15 1.63 3.50 6.57
C GLN A 15 2.43 2.26 6.99
N ALA A 16 2.26 1.13 6.33
CA ALA A 16 2.98 -0.10 6.63
C ALA A 16 4.49 0.05 6.36
N PHE A 17 4.86 0.73 5.27
CA PHE A 17 6.25 1.03 4.93
C PHE A 17 6.90 1.90 6.00
N ALA A 18 6.29 3.04 6.34
CA ALA A 18 6.80 3.93 7.38
C ALA A 18 6.90 3.23 8.74
N HIS A 19 5.90 2.40 9.09
CA HIS A 19 5.89 1.66 10.34
C HIS A 19 7.03 0.63 10.42
N ALA A 20 7.43 0.04 9.30
CA ALA A 20 8.55 -0.90 9.24
C ALA A 20 9.86 -0.27 9.76
N TYR A 21 10.09 1.01 9.44
CA TYR A 21 11.31 1.74 9.83
C TYR A 21 11.20 2.48 11.16
N LEU A 22 9.97 2.67 11.68
CA LEU A 22 9.75 3.25 13.01
C LEU A 22 9.92 2.22 14.13
N ILE A 23 9.80 0.92 13.83
CA ILE A 23 10.03 -0.13 14.82
C ILE A 23 11.52 -0.22 15.12
N GLY A 24 11.86 0.08 16.37
CA GLY A 24 13.22 -0.02 16.90
C GLY A 24 13.58 -1.41 17.45
N PHE A 25 14.69 -1.46 18.17
CA PHE A 25 15.18 -2.66 18.84
C PHE A 25 14.12 -3.27 19.79
N PRO A 26 13.99 -4.62 19.88
CA PRO A 26 14.78 -5.65 19.19
C PRO A 26 14.18 -6.14 17.86
N TYR A 27 13.05 -5.59 17.43
CA TYR A 27 12.24 -6.20 16.35
C TYR A 27 12.43 -5.53 14.98
N GLN A 28 13.34 -4.57 14.85
CA GLN A 28 13.56 -3.80 13.62
C GLN A 28 13.75 -4.68 12.38
N ASP A 29 14.60 -5.71 12.48
CA ASP A 29 14.88 -6.62 11.37
C ASP A 29 13.63 -7.43 10.98
N PHE A 30 12.95 -8.00 11.97
CA PHE A 30 11.74 -8.78 11.75
C PHE A 30 10.62 -7.91 11.15
N ALA A 31 10.43 -6.70 11.69
CA ALA A 31 9.45 -5.75 11.21
C ALA A 31 9.71 -5.38 9.74
N SER A 32 10.96 -5.08 9.39
CA SER A 32 11.33 -4.73 8.01
C SER A 32 11.13 -5.90 7.05
N GLN A 33 11.47 -7.12 7.45
CA GLN A 33 11.31 -8.32 6.64
C GLN A 33 9.84 -8.66 6.32
N VAL A 34 8.90 -8.24 7.16
CA VAL A 34 7.47 -8.52 6.98
C VAL A 34 6.72 -7.32 6.38
N LEU A 35 6.92 -6.14 6.95
CA LEU A 35 6.14 -4.95 6.61
C LEU A 35 6.56 -4.33 5.28
N VAL A 36 7.83 -4.39 4.87
CA VAL A 36 8.28 -3.84 3.58
C VAL A 36 7.73 -4.65 2.39
N PRO A 37 7.79 -6.00 2.39
CA PRO A 37 7.09 -6.78 1.36
C PRO A 37 5.57 -6.59 1.41
N GLY A 38 5.00 -6.53 2.62
CA GLY A 38 3.58 -6.26 2.83
C GLY A 38 3.13 -4.92 2.23
N SER A 39 3.87 -3.84 2.50
CA SER A 39 3.57 -2.52 1.93
C SER A 39 3.67 -2.52 0.41
N LEU A 40 4.66 -3.20 -0.15
CA LEU A 40 4.82 -3.29 -1.61
C LEU A 40 3.64 -4.02 -2.26
N THR A 41 3.24 -5.18 -1.72
CA THR A 41 2.09 -5.94 -2.25
C THR A 41 0.78 -5.14 -2.18
N VAL A 42 0.52 -4.49 -1.05
CA VAL A 42 -0.66 -3.63 -0.87
C VAL A 42 -0.60 -2.41 -1.80
N GLY A 43 0.58 -1.81 -1.97
CA GLY A 43 0.80 -0.66 -2.85
C GLY A 43 0.52 -1.00 -4.31
N LEU A 44 1.01 -2.16 -4.79
CA LEU A 44 0.74 -2.65 -6.14
C LEU A 44 -0.76 -2.90 -6.36
N LEU A 45 -1.46 -3.48 -5.39
CA LEU A 45 -2.92 -3.64 -5.45
C LEU A 45 -3.63 -2.29 -5.49
N GLY A 46 -3.21 -1.34 -4.66
CA GLY A 46 -3.73 0.02 -4.65
C GLY A 46 -3.60 0.71 -6.00
N LEU A 47 -2.40 0.64 -6.62
CA LEU A 47 -2.15 1.15 -7.96
C LEU A 47 -3.05 0.48 -9.00
N ALA A 48 -3.20 -0.85 -8.95
CA ALA A 48 -4.06 -1.57 -9.89
C ALA A 48 -5.52 -1.10 -9.81
N PHE A 49 -6.05 -0.93 -8.60
CA PHE A 49 -7.42 -0.41 -8.39
C PHE A 49 -7.57 1.06 -8.80
N LEU A 50 -6.54 1.87 -8.59
CA LEU A 50 -6.55 3.28 -8.96
C LEU A 50 -6.51 3.45 -10.48
N ILE A 51 -5.62 2.73 -11.17
CA ILE A 51 -5.53 2.70 -12.64
C ILE A 51 -6.85 2.16 -13.23
N TRP A 52 -7.38 1.05 -12.70
CA TRP A 52 -8.68 0.53 -13.14
C TRP A 52 -9.77 1.58 -12.96
N GLY A 53 -9.89 2.15 -11.77
CA GLY A 53 -10.87 3.20 -11.48
C GLY A 53 -10.79 4.36 -12.47
N LEU A 54 -9.59 4.85 -12.75
CA LEU A 54 -9.34 5.92 -13.70
C LEU A 54 -9.77 5.54 -15.12
N VAL A 55 -9.35 4.37 -15.61
CA VAL A 55 -9.67 3.91 -16.98
C VAL A 55 -11.16 3.70 -17.19
N MET A 56 -11.88 3.18 -16.19
CA MET A 56 -13.30 2.90 -16.33
C MET A 56 -14.18 4.13 -16.13
N ASP A 57 -13.78 5.07 -15.29
CA ASP A 57 -14.52 6.33 -15.15
C ASP A 57 -14.38 7.20 -16.41
N GLN A 58 -13.32 7.05 -17.21
CA GLN A 58 -13.20 7.70 -18.53
C GLN A 58 -14.06 7.05 -19.64
N ARG A 59 -14.58 5.84 -19.43
CA ARG A 59 -15.43 5.14 -20.41
C ARG A 59 -16.92 5.38 -20.19
N LYS A 60 -17.29 6.20 -19.21
CA LYS A 60 -18.66 6.66 -18.96
C LYS A 60 -18.84 8.07 -19.47
#